data_AF-A0A2U9IKK2-F1
#
_entry.id   AF-A0A2U9IKK2-F1
#
_cell.length_a   1.000
_cell.length_b   1.000
_cell.length_c   1.000
_cell.angle_alpha   90.00
_cell.angle_beta   90.00
_cell.angle_gamma   90.00
#
_symmetry.space_group_name_H-M   'P 1'
#
loop_
_entity.id
_entity.type
_entity.pdbx_description
1 polymer ?
#
loop_
_entity_poly.entity_id
_entity_poly.type
_entity_poly.pdbx_seq_one_letter_code
_entity_poly.pdbx_strand_id
1 'polypeptide(L)' 'MKENFLNKIYRNDIMSEKKEGEINSFSDLIKALFKYDNWYLGGFVVALILFIIFDLIVYK' A
#
# COMPACT_ATOMS: atom_id res chain seq x y z
N MET A 1 33.43 23.68 -7.92
CA MET A 1 32.59 23.95 -6.73
C MET A 1 31.09 23.72 -6.99
N LYS A 2 30.56 24.14 -8.15
CA LYS A 2 29.15 23.94 -8.58
C LYS A 2 28.75 22.46 -8.80
N GLU A 3 29.68 21.65 -9.30
CA GLU A 3 29.53 20.20 -9.56
C GLU A 3 29.07 19.40 -8.32
N ASN A 4 29.68 19.65 -7.15
CA ASN A 4 29.34 18.94 -5.91
C ASN A 4 27.95 19.29 -5.38
N PHE A 5 27.44 20.47 -5.72
CA PHE A 5 26.13 20.93 -5.27
C PHE A 5 25.02 20.26 -6.10
N LEU A 6 25.18 20.23 -7.42
CA LEU A 6 24.27 19.53 -8.31
C LEU A 6 24.24 18.03 -7.99
N ASN A 7 25.42 17.41 -7.82
CA ASN A 7 25.49 15.98 -7.49
C ASN A 7 24.91 15.65 -6.09
N LYS A 8 24.80 16.63 -5.19
CA LYS A 8 24.13 16.48 -3.89
C LYS A 8 22.61 16.59 -4.00
N ILE A 9 22.11 17.49 -4.86
CA ILE A 9 20.67 17.66 -5.11
C ILE A 9 20.11 16.44 -5.85
N TYR A 10 20.73 16.05 -6.97
CA TYR A 10 20.30 14.88 -7.74
C TYR A 10 20.29 13.59 -6.91
N ARG A 11 21.30 13.39 -6.06
CA ARG A 11 21.36 12.19 -5.21
C ARG A 11 20.29 12.18 -4.11
N ASN A 12 19.86 13.34 -3.64
CA ASN A 12 18.78 13.46 -2.65
C ASN A 12 17.41 13.23 -3.28
N ASP A 13 17.18 13.75 -4.49
CA ASP A 13 15.90 13.60 -5.19
C ASP A 13 15.65 12.13 -5.55
N ILE A 14 16.66 11.43 -6.09
CA ILE A 14 16.62 9.99 -6.41
C ILE A 14 16.39 9.13 -5.14
N MET A 15 16.87 9.58 -3.98
CA MET A 15 16.68 8.85 -2.71
C MET A 15 15.31 9.13 -2.07
N SER A 16 14.64 10.22 -2.45
CA SER A 16 13.28 10.57 -1.98
C SER A 16 12.18 9.85 -2.76
N GLU A 17 12.36 9.64 -4.07
CA GLU A 17 11.38 8.94 -4.93
C GLU A 17 11.24 7.44 -4.64
N LYS A 18 12.20 6.86 -3.91
CA LYS A 18 12.26 5.40 -3.71
C LYS A 18 11.43 4.87 -2.55
N LYS A 19 10.66 5.71 -1.84
CA LYS A 19 10.00 5.33 -0.57
C LYS A 19 8.48 5.37 -0.57
N GLU A 20 7.83 5.50 -1.73
CA GLU A 20 6.36 5.59 -1.76
C GLU A 20 5.65 4.24 -1.95
N GLY A 21 6.39 3.13 -2.11
CA GLY A 21 5.80 1.83 -2.47
C GLY A 21 6.32 0.61 -1.70
N GLU A 22 7.17 0.77 -0.69
CA GLU A 22 7.59 -0.37 0.13
C GLU A 22 6.49 -0.74 1.12
N ILE A 23 5.75 -1.80 0.80
CA ILE A 23 4.81 -2.45 1.72
C ILE A 23 5.63 -3.23 2.74
N ASN A 24 6.12 -2.54 3.76
CA ASN A 24 6.95 -3.13 4.81
C ASN A 24 6.09 -3.84 5.88
N SER A 25 4.76 -3.73 5.81
CA SER A 25 3.85 -4.28 6.79
C SER A 25 2.50 -4.66 6.20
N PHE A 26 1.85 -5.65 6.81
CA PHE A 26 0.45 -5.99 6.57
C PHE A 26 -0.48 -4.78 6.76
N SER A 27 -0.11 -3.84 7.64
CA SER A 27 -0.82 -2.57 7.82
C SER A 27 -0.72 -1.67 6.60
N ASP A 28 0.41 -1.66 5.88
CA ASP A 28 0.59 -0.86 4.67
C ASP A 28 -0.15 -1.46 3.49
N LEU A 29 -0.31 -2.79 3.44
CA LEU A 29 -1.16 -3.46 2.46
C LEU A 29 -2.64 -3.07 2.66
N ILE A 30 -3.11 -3.12 3.91
CA ILE A 30 -4.47 -2.68 4.26
C ILE A 30 -4.65 -1.19 3.95
N LYS A 31 -3.69 -0.34 4.32
CA LYS A 31 -3.72 1.07 3.97
C LYS A 31 -3.71 1.28 2.47
N ALA A 32 -2.91 0.55 1.69
CA ALA A 32 -2.91 0.67 0.23
C ALA A 32 -4.24 0.22 -0.40
N LEU A 33 -4.91 -0.77 0.19
CA LEU A 33 -6.26 -1.20 -0.21
C LEU A 33 -7.35 -0.17 0.08
N PHE A 34 -7.22 0.60 1.16
CA PHE A 34 -8.19 1.63 1.56
C PHE A 34 -7.81 3.06 1.15
N LYS A 35 -6.54 3.31 0.81
CA LYS A 35 -6.03 4.59 0.31
C LYS A 35 -6.32 4.64 -1.19
N TYR A 36 -6.71 5.81 -1.68
CA TYR A 36 -7.25 6.10 -3.03
C TYR A 36 -8.76 5.94 -3.22
N ASP A 37 -9.60 6.16 -2.18
CA ASP A 37 -11.07 6.15 -2.31
C ASP A 37 -11.64 4.86 -2.94
N ASN A 38 -10.85 3.79 -3.00
CA ASN A 38 -11.20 2.49 -3.57
C ASN A 38 -11.99 1.67 -2.55
N TRP A 39 -13.03 2.27 -1.99
CA TRP A 39 -13.99 1.63 -1.08
C TRP A 39 -14.58 0.36 -1.69
N TYR A 40 -14.71 0.30 -3.03
CA TYR A 40 -15.13 -0.89 -3.74
C TYR A 40 -14.17 -2.08 -3.54
N LEU A 41 -12.85 -1.84 -3.63
CA LEU A 41 -11.84 -2.89 -3.49
C LEU A 41 -11.72 -3.35 -2.02
N GLY A 42 -11.70 -2.40 -1.09
CA GLY A 42 -11.72 -2.71 0.35
C GLY A 42 -13.00 -3.44 0.78
N GLY A 43 -14.17 -2.96 0.32
CA GLY A 43 -15.46 -3.59 0.56
C GLY A 43 -15.58 -4.97 -0.06
N PHE A 44 -15.03 -5.19 -1.26
CA PHE A 44 -14.97 -6.51 -1.90
C PHE A 44 -14.18 -7.51 -1.05
N VAL A 45 -13.00 -7.12 -0.55
CA VAL A 45 -12.17 -7.99 0.31
C VAL A 45 -12.90 -8.33 1.62
N VAL A 46 -13.55 -7.34 2.25
CA VAL A 46 -14.34 -7.57 3.47
C VAL A 46 -15.53 -8.50 3.19
N ALA A 47 -16.27 -8.29 2.10
CA ALA A 47 -17.38 -9.16 1.69
C ALA A 47 -16.92 -10.58 1.40
N LEU A 48 -15.74 -10.77 0.78
CA LEU A 48 -15.15 -12.08 0.51
C LEU A 48 -14.83 -12.84 1.81
N ILE A 49 -14.24 -12.15 2.79
CA ILE A 49 -13.94 -12.73 4.11
C ILE A 49 -15.23 -13.13 4.82
N LEU A 50 -16.24 -12.24 4.82
CA LEU A 50 -17.54 -12.53 5.41
C LEU A 50 -18.23 -13.70 4.72
N PHE A 51 -18.14 -13.80 3.39
CA PHE A 51 -18.69 -14.90 2.62
C PHE A 51 -18.06 -16.24 3.02
N ILE A 52 -16.73 -16.30 3.13
CA ILE A 52 -16.01 -17.52 3.54
C ILE A 52 -16.38 -17.92 4.97
N ILE A 53 -16.47 -16.96 5.90
CA ILE A 53 -16.88 -17.23 7.29
C ILE A 53 -18.32 -17.74 7.33
N PHE A 54 -19.23 -17.09 6.59
CA PHE A 54 -20.63 -17.48 6.53
C PHE A 54 -20.78 -18.89 5.95
N ASP A 55 -20.07 -19.20 4.87
CA ASP A 55 -20.02 -20.52 4.26
C ASP A 55 -19.53 -21.59 5.27
N LEU A 56 -18.43 -21.32 5.98
CA LEU A 56 -17.90 -22.20 7.02
C LEU A 56 -18.86 -22.46 8.19
N ILE A 57 -19.68 -21.46 8.56
CA ILE A 57 -20.66 -21.59 9.64
C ILE A 57 -21.90 -22.34 9.16
N VAL A 58 -22.36 -22.07 7.93
CA VAL A 58 -23.60 -22.63 7.36
C VAL A 58 -23.43 -24.06 6.89
N TYR A 59 -22.25 -24.44 6.39
CA TYR A 59 -21.95 -25.80 5.96
C TYR A 59 -21.44 -26.71 7.10
N LYS A 60 -21.47 -26.24 8.35
CA LYS A 60 -21.21 -27.04 9.56
C LYS A 60 -22.51 -27.49 10.22
#